data_AF-A0A2W7PTA6-F1
#
_entry.id   AF-A0A2W7PTA6-F1
#
_cell.length_a   1.000
_cell.length_b   1.000
_cell.length_c   1.000
_cell.angle_alpha   90.00
_cell.angle_beta   90.00
_cell.angle_gamma   90.00
#
_symmetry.space_group_name_H-M   'P 1'
#
loop_
_entity.id
_entity.type
_entity.pdbx_description
1 polymer ?
#
loop_
_entity_poly.entity_id
_entity_poly.type
_entity_poly.pdbx_seq_one_letter_code
_entity_poly.pdbx_strand_id
1 'polypeptide(L)'
;MIRTIGVAAIIAVTGVMALAQGTVPEGGAVPIEAVPFSTEAVNRAFNRLTDDERSVIQQRLERRGFYQGTVDGLTGPGTRDAIRAQAAVVLATGLDARLDTEEGARTFLTGLLPLPLEELPAGDAFFGVWDCGIGTFSYRYYGYATSPEEPHLPYMSIQEFTPGNYGITYMDGYRTGLMDVTPTTMIWSSPASGDNFDCRRVSAPPPRPEIATTVQPPVRDLIDAVPPAPPAADTALPWQSETKAAPVASAPKTIAWAFEGHWLCISETFEGQTRFEFGADAVTVPAFGTTAGYADVTPIGGRETAFLVNLRDGQQAAVAEIEAGRMILFASGNLFDCARGN
;
A
#
# COMPACT_ATOMS: atom_id res chain seq x y z
N MET A 1 70.99 -6.03 61.34
CA MET A 1 69.88 -6.56 62.16
C MET A 1 68.58 -5.93 61.67
N ILE A 2 67.50 -6.72 61.70
CA ILE A 2 66.10 -6.41 61.34
C ILE A 2 65.70 -6.69 59.88
N ARG A 3 64.75 -7.64 59.76
CA ARG A 3 64.01 -8.11 58.58
C ARG A 3 62.69 -7.31 58.44
N THR A 4 62.29 -6.99 57.20
CA THR A 4 60.89 -6.77 56.76
C THR A 4 60.87 -6.88 55.23
N ILE A 5 60.41 -7.99 54.62
CA ILE A 5 59.03 -8.32 54.16
C ILE A 5 58.47 -7.25 53.21
N GLY A 6 58.45 -7.53 51.89
CA GLY A 6 57.20 -7.71 51.09
C GLY A 6 56.91 -6.41 50.30
N VAL A 7 56.36 -6.35 49.09
CA VAL A 7 55.57 -7.23 48.23
C VAL A 7 55.75 -6.70 46.79
N ALA A 8 55.73 -7.60 45.80
CA ALA A 8 55.78 -7.26 44.38
C ALA A 8 54.59 -6.40 43.94
N ALA A 9 54.86 -5.24 43.33
CA ALA A 9 53.84 -4.40 42.72
C ALA A 9 53.61 -4.83 41.27
N ILE A 10 52.42 -5.36 41.02
CA ILE A 10 51.85 -5.70 39.72
C ILE A 10 51.57 -4.38 38.98
N ILE A 11 52.26 -4.12 37.86
CA ILE A 11 51.90 -3.04 36.93
C ILE A 11 51.01 -3.68 35.85
N ALA A 12 49.69 -3.64 36.07
CA ALA A 12 48.71 -3.93 35.04
C ALA A 12 48.60 -2.71 34.10
N VAL A 13 49.12 -2.84 32.88
CA VAL A 13 48.86 -1.90 31.79
C VAL A 13 47.47 -2.22 31.24
N THR A 14 46.43 -1.61 31.79
CA THR A 14 45.12 -1.52 31.14
C THR A 14 45.04 -0.17 30.44
N GLY A 15 45.55 -0.12 29.21
CA GLY A 15 45.21 0.92 28.26
C GLY A 15 43.80 0.65 27.76
N VAL A 16 42.79 1.27 28.39
CA VAL A 16 41.45 1.35 27.82
C VAL A 16 41.49 2.45 26.76
N MET A 17 41.35 2.06 25.48
CA MET A 17 40.98 3.00 24.42
C MET A 17 39.68 3.68 24.85
N ALA A 18 39.76 4.98 25.11
CA ALA A 18 38.59 5.84 25.14
C ALA A 18 37.98 5.82 23.73
N LEU A 19 36.97 4.99 23.53
CA LEU A 19 36.01 5.22 22.44
C LEU A 19 35.35 6.55 22.77
N ALA A 20 35.64 7.56 21.96
CA ALA A 20 34.86 8.78 21.91
C ALA A 20 33.41 8.38 21.67
N GLN A 21 32.63 8.36 22.74
CA GLN A 21 31.18 8.35 22.67
C GLN A 21 30.81 9.66 21.99
N GLY A 22 30.50 9.59 20.70
CA GLY A 22 29.78 10.65 20.02
C GLY A 22 28.51 10.89 20.81
N THR A 23 28.45 12.01 21.52
CA THR A 23 27.27 12.49 22.20
C THR A 23 26.21 12.77 21.15
N VAL A 24 25.23 11.87 21.05
CA VAL A 24 23.93 12.18 20.45
C VAL A 24 23.38 13.37 21.22
N PRO A 25 22.95 14.48 20.59
CA PRO A 25 22.24 15.52 21.32
C PRO A 25 20.94 14.91 21.86
N GLU A 26 20.76 14.90 23.18
CA GLU A 26 19.49 14.60 23.82
C GLU A 26 18.45 15.65 23.39
N GLY A 27 17.79 15.41 22.26
CA GLY A 27 16.53 16.06 21.94
C GLY A 27 15.47 15.49 22.88
N GLY A 28 15.18 16.20 23.97
CA GLY A 28 14.17 15.79 24.94
C GLY A 28 12.82 15.54 24.25
N ALA A 29 12.25 14.35 24.47
CA ALA A 29 10.92 14.04 23.97
C ALA A 29 9.91 15.07 24.49
N VAL A 30 9.12 15.67 23.59
CA VAL A 30 8.02 16.55 23.98
C VAL A 30 6.95 15.69 24.67
N PRO A 31 6.55 15.99 25.91
CA PRO A 31 5.50 15.23 26.58
C PRO A 31 4.16 15.43 25.86
N ILE A 32 3.34 14.38 25.79
CA ILE A 32 2.05 14.39 25.08
C ILE A 32 1.12 15.50 25.63
N GLU A 33 1.24 15.80 26.92
CA GLU A 33 0.48 16.83 27.62
C GLU A 33 0.79 18.25 27.12
N ALA A 34 1.98 18.48 26.57
CA ALA A 34 2.38 19.77 26.00
C ALA A 34 1.71 20.06 24.65
N VAL A 35 1.11 19.05 24.00
CA VAL A 35 0.34 19.25 22.77
C VAL A 35 -0.93 20.05 23.08
N PRO A 36 -1.14 21.25 22.49
CA PRO A 36 -2.39 21.98 22.58
C PRO A 36 -3.51 21.13 22.01
N PHE A 37 -4.51 20.77 22.82
CA PHE A 37 -5.48 19.73 22.46
C PHE A 37 -6.91 20.06 22.91
N SER A 38 -7.86 19.82 22.02
CA SER A 38 -9.30 19.84 22.28
C SER A 38 -9.95 18.63 21.62
N THR A 39 -10.57 17.77 22.43
CA THR A 39 -11.32 16.59 21.95
C THR A 39 -12.33 16.98 20.87
N GLU A 40 -13.04 18.08 21.10
CA GLU A 40 -14.08 18.58 20.20
C GLU A 40 -13.48 19.07 18.87
N ALA A 41 -12.38 19.83 18.91
CA ALA A 41 -11.70 20.29 17.70
C ALA A 41 -11.20 19.12 16.84
N VAL A 42 -10.56 18.13 17.47
CA VAL A 42 -10.07 16.93 16.80
C VAL A 42 -11.22 16.12 16.20
N ASN A 43 -12.29 15.87 16.96
CA ASN A 43 -13.45 15.13 16.46
C ASN A 43 -14.10 15.84 15.27
N ARG A 44 -14.31 17.17 15.34
CA ARG A 44 -14.90 17.93 14.22
C ARG A 44 -14.02 17.99 12.99
N ALA A 45 -12.69 18.11 13.17
CA ALA A 45 -11.75 18.08 12.06
C ALA A 45 -11.72 16.70 11.40
N PHE A 46 -11.66 15.65 12.21
CA PHE A 46 -11.61 14.27 11.72
C PHE A 46 -12.91 13.85 11.03
N ASN A 47 -14.08 14.20 11.57
CA ASN A 47 -15.38 13.87 10.97
C ASN A 47 -15.69 14.63 9.67
N ARG A 48 -14.88 15.64 9.31
CA ARG A 48 -14.95 16.29 7.99
C ARG A 48 -14.19 15.54 6.91
N LEU A 49 -13.31 14.62 7.29
CA LEU A 49 -12.61 13.74 6.37
C LEU A 49 -13.54 12.64 5.87
N THR A 50 -13.30 12.14 4.66
CA THR A 50 -14.04 10.99 4.11
C THR A 50 -13.74 9.72 4.91
N ASP A 51 -14.59 8.70 4.75
CA ASP A 51 -14.42 7.41 5.44
C ASP A 51 -13.06 6.77 5.12
N ASP A 52 -12.59 6.89 3.88
CA ASP A 52 -11.26 6.44 3.44
C ASP A 52 -10.15 7.24 4.11
N GLU A 53 -10.20 8.58 4.08
CA GLU A 53 -9.19 9.43 4.72
C GLU A 53 -9.06 9.13 6.23
N ARG A 54 -10.17 8.91 6.92
CA ARG A 54 -10.18 8.57 8.35
C ARG A 54 -9.51 7.22 8.61
N SER A 55 -9.82 6.22 7.79
CA SER A 55 -9.21 4.89 7.86
C SER A 55 -7.71 4.95 7.56
N VAL A 56 -7.30 5.76 6.59
CA VAL A 56 -5.88 5.95 6.23
C VAL A 56 -5.10 6.59 7.37
N ILE A 57 -5.65 7.60 8.02
CA ILE A 57 -4.99 8.22 9.18
C ILE A 57 -4.80 7.18 10.30
N GLN A 58 -5.81 6.39 10.61
CA GLN A 58 -5.69 5.32 11.61
C GLN A 58 -4.63 4.28 11.22
N GLN A 59 -4.62 3.79 9.98
CA GLN A 59 -3.59 2.86 9.48
C GLN A 59 -2.17 3.43 9.61
N ARG A 60 -1.99 4.73 9.34
CA ARG A 60 -0.69 5.38 9.44
C ARG A 60 -0.24 5.55 10.88
N LEU A 61 -1.16 5.91 11.77
CA LEU A 61 -0.89 5.98 13.19
C LEU A 61 -0.55 4.59 13.75
N GLU A 62 -1.22 3.54 13.27
CA GLU A 62 -0.95 2.15 13.63
C GLU A 62 0.44 1.69 13.17
N ARG A 63 0.78 1.89 11.89
CA ARG A 63 2.10 1.54 11.34
C ARG A 63 3.26 2.24 12.07
N ARG A 64 3.02 3.47 12.55
CA ARG A 64 4.00 4.24 13.35
C ARG A 64 4.03 3.83 14.83
N GLY A 65 3.17 2.90 15.24
CA GLY A 65 3.09 2.40 16.61
C GLY A 65 2.30 3.28 17.58
N PHE A 66 1.60 4.32 17.11
CA PHE A 66 0.80 5.21 17.94
C PHE A 66 -0.62 4.71 18.18
N TYR A 67 -1.15 3.88 17.28
CA TYR A 67 -2.52 3.35 17.36
C TYR A 67 -2.50 1.82 17.44
N GLN A 68 -3.34 1.26 18.33
CA GLN A 68 -3.48 -0.19 18.55
C GLN A 68 -4.95 -0.63 18.49
N GLY A 69 -5.84 0.29 18.13
CA GLY A 69 -7.27 0.02 18.01
C GLY A 69 -7.64 -0.43 16.59
N THR A 70 -8.92 -0.75 16.39
CA THR A 70 -9.43 -1.13 15.07
C THR A 70 -9.41 0.07 14.12
N VAL A 71 -8.99 -0.16 12.87
CA VAL A 71 -9.15 0.80 11.77
C VAL A 71 -10.61 0.76 11.31
N ASP A 72 -11.43 1.63 11.89
CA ASP A 72 -12.88 1.67 11.73
C ASP A 72 -13.41 3.03 11.23
N GLY A 73 -12.51 3.98 10.99
CA GLY A 73 -12.83 5.35 10.60
C GLY A 73 -13.48 6.18 11.71
N LEU A 74 -13.46 5.74 12.98
CA LEU A 74 -14.07 6.42 14.11
C LEU A 74 -13.03 7.17 14.97
N THR A 75 -13.38 8.39 15.41
CA THR A 75 -12.58 9.14 16.40
C THR A 75 -12.91 8.70 17.82
N GLY A 76 -12.54 7.47 18.18
CA GLY A 76 -12.59 6.99 19.57
C GLY A 76 -11.49 7.59 20.46
N PRO A 77 -11.47 7.26 21.77
CA PRO A 77 -10.39 7.66 22.67
C PRO A 77 -9.01 7.25 22.16
N GLY A 78 -8.85 5.99 21.73
CA GLY A 78 -7.57 5.49 21.19
C GLY A 78 -7.10 6.25 19.95
N THR A 79 -8.01 6.59 19.03
CA THR A 79 -7.68 7.38 17.83
C THR A 79 -7.17 8.76 18.23
N ARG A 80 -7.81 9.42 19.19
CA ARG A 80 -7.39 10.75 19.68
C ARG A 80 -6.04 10.71 20.39
N ASP A 81 -5.80 9.70 21.21
CA ASP A 81 -4.54 9.53 21.92
C ASP A 81 -3.40 9.30 20.92
N ALA A 82 -3.63 8.50 19.88
CA ALA A 82 -2.67 8.27 18.80
C ALA A 82 -2.36 9.56 18.01
N ILE A 83 -3.40 10.34 17.64
CA ILE A 83 -3.24 11.65 16.99
C ILE A 83 -2.38 12.57 17.86
N ARG A 84 -2.64 12.60 19.18
CA ARG A 84 -1.90 13.44 20.12
C ARG A 84 -0.45 12.99 20.29
N ALA A 85 -0.20 11.69 20.35
CA ALA A 85 1.15 11.12 20.41
C ALA A 85 1.96 11.46 19.16
N GLN A 86 1.37 11.31 17.97
CA GLN A 86 2.00 11.74 16.73
C GLN A 86 2.27 13.25 16.69
N ALA A 87 1.37 14.07 17.25
CA ALA A 87 1.57 15.53 17.32
C ALA A 87 2.73 15.91 18.23
N ALA A 88 2.94 15.18 19.33
CA ALA A 88 4.10 15.39 20.21
C ALA A 88 5.43 15.15 19.46
N VAL A 89 5.48 14.12 18.59
CA VAL A 89 6.65 13.88 17.73
C VAL A 89 6.86 15.02 16.73
N VAL A 90 5.79 15.56 16.14
CA VAL A 90 5.89 16.73 15.24
C VAL A 90 6.36 17.98 15.98
N LEU A 91 5.88 18.23 17.20
CA LEU A 91 6.38 19.34 18.02
C LEU A 91 7.87 19.19 18.34
N ALA A 92 8.34 17.96 18.56
CA ALA A 92 9.75 17.69 18.86
C ALA A 92 10.68 18.01 17.68
N THR A 93 10.17 18.09 16.44
CA THR A 93 10.95 18.55 15.28
C THR A 93 10.96 20.07 15.11
N GLY A 94 10.30 20.81 16.01
CA GLY A 94 10.18 22.27 15.95
C GLY A 94 9.07 22.78 15.05
N LEU A 95 8.24 21.89 14.50
CA LEU A 95 7.04 22.24 13.72
C LEU A 95 5.85 22.50 14.67
N ASP A 96 4.96 23.43 14.29
CA ASP A 96 3.74 23.69 15.07
C ASP A 96 2.72 22.57 14.85
N ALA A 97 2.11 22.07 15.93
CA ALA A 97 1.05 21.08 15.90
C ALA A 97 -0.05 21.49 16.89
N ARG A 98 -1.11 22.09 16.36
CA ARG A 98 -2.24 22.64 17.11
C ARG A 98 -3.45 21.73 16.99
N LEU A 99 -3.81 21.02 18.05
CA LEU A 99 -5.01 20.18 18.11
C LEU A 99 -6.12 20.81 18.97
N ASP A 100 -5.93 22.06 19.42
CA ASP A 100 -6.87 22.83 20.24
C ASP A 100 -7.88 23.63 19.40
N THR A 101 -7.57 23.88 18.13
CA THR A 101 -8.48 24.50 17.16
C THR A 101 -8.84 23.51 16.05
N GLU A 102 -10.04 23.64 15.49
CA GLU A 102 -10.49 22.75 14.42
C GLU A 102 -9.63 22.90 13.16
N GLU A 103 -9.24 24.14 12.82
CA GLU A 103 -8.38 24.41 11.68
C GLU A 103 -6.98 23.80 11.85
N GLY A 104 -6.38 23.97 13.04
CA GLY A 104 -5.09 23.36 13.35
C GLY A 104 -5.16 21.83 13.31
N ALA A 105 -6.20 21.25 13.91
CA ALA A 105 -6.41 19.81 13.90
C ALA A 105 -6.61 19.28 12.47
N ARG A 106 -7.37 19.99 11.63
CA ARG A 106 -7.55 19.64 10.22
C ARG A 106 -6.22 19.67 9.46
N THR A 107 -5.45 20.74 9.59
CA THR A 107 -4.13 20.87 8.94
C THR A 107 -3.19 19.75 9.36
N PHE A 108 -3.16 19.42 10.65
CA PHE A 108 -2.38 18.31 11.16
C PHE A 108 -2.83 16.97 10.55
N LEU A 109 -4.13 16.67 10.60
CA LEU A 109 -4.70 15.43 10.11
C LEU A 109 -4.53 15.25 8.60
N THR A 110 -4.74 16.30 7.79
CA THR A 110 -4.54 16.22 6.34
C THR A 110 -3.07 16.10 5.98
N GLY A 111 -2.16 16.66 6.79
CA GLY A 111 -0.72 16.43 6.69
C GLY A 111 -0.31 14.98 6.96
N LEU A 112 -1.18 14.18 7.59
CA LEU A 112 -0.97 12.74 7.75
C LEU A 112 -1.48 11.93 6.57
N LEU A 113 -2.07 12.49 5.51
CA LEU A 113 -2.60 11.75 4.36
C LEU A 113 -1.61 11.48 3.20
N PRO A 114 -0.54 12.25 2.92
CA PRO A 114 0.39 11.93 1.83
C PRO A 114 1.31 10.76 2.18
N LEU A 115 1.45 9.75 1.33
CA LEU A 115 2.32 8.58 1.59
C LEU A 115 3.75 9.03 1.96
N PRO A 116 4.32 8.59 3.11
CA PRO A 116 5.65 9.00 3.52
C PRO A 116 6.70 8.61 2.47
N LEU A 117 7.75 9.44 2.32
CA LEU A 117 8.80 9.19 1.32
C LEU A 117 9.52 7.87 1.57
N GLU A 118 9.57 7.43 2.82
CA GLU A 118 10.17 6.18 3.27
C GLU A 118 9.37 4.94 2.83
N GLU A 119 8.06 5.11 2.60
CA GLU A 119 7.17 4.04 2.12
C GLU A 119 7.11 3.99 0.58
N LEU A 120 7.74 4.94 -0.12
CA LEU A 120 7.86 4.89 -1.58
C LEU A 120 8.88 3.83 -1.99
N PRO A 121 8.64 3.09 -3.10
CA PRO A 121 9.62 2.15 -3.65
C PRO A 121 10.99 2.79 -3.85
N ALA A 122 12.08 2.03 -3.71
CA ALA A 122 13.43 2.55 -3.92
C ALA A 122 13.68 2.95 -5.39
N GLY A 123 14.55 3.95 -5.61
CA GLY A 123 14.91 4.42 -6.94
C GLY A 123 13.76 5.07 -7.72
N ASP A 124 13.83 5.04 -9.04
CA ASP A 124 12.84 5.67 -9.94
C ASP A 124 11.76 4.68 -10.45
N ALA A 125 11.63 3.52 -9.78
CA ALA A 125 10.69 2.40 -10.03
C ALA A 125 9.75 2.59 -11.25
N PHE A 126 8.45 2.76 -11.01
CA PHE A 126 7.45 3.10 -12.04
C PHE A 126 7.18 4.61 -12.15
N PHE A 127 7.86 5.45 -11.37
CA PHE A 127 7.65 6.89 -11.40
C PHE A 127 8.06 7.46 -12.77
N GLY A 128 7.32 8.43 -13.29
CA GLY A 128 7.54 9.00 -14.63
C GLY A 128 6.25 9.24 -15.38
N VAL A 129 6.39 9.59 -16.66
CA VAL A 129 5.28 9.70 -17.62
C VAL A 129 5.36 8.54 -18.59
N TRP A 130 4.21 7.94 -18.88
CA TRP A 130 4.08 6.71 -19.63
C TRP A 130 3.04 6.87 -20.72
N ASP A 131 3.35 6.48 -21.94
CA ASP A 131 2.40 6.38 -23.04
C ASP A 131 1.88 4.95 -23.09
N CYS A 132 0.58 4.79 -22.87
CA CYS A 132 -0.12 3.50 -22.81
C CYS A 132 -1.00 3.26 -24.04
N GLY A 133 -0.80 4.01 -25.13
CA GLY A 133 -1.54 3.90 -26.39
C GLY A 133 -2.95 4.51 -26.36
N ILE A 134 -3.60 4.50 -25.19
CA ILE A 134 -4.91 5.16 -24.96
C ILE A 134 -4.78 6.58 -24.39
N GLY A 135 -3.58 6.95 -23.94
CA GLY A 135 -3.33 8.19 -23.22
C GLY A 135 -2.01 8.13 -22.46
N THR A 136 -1.71 9.21 -21.75
CA THR A 136 -0.46 9.33 -20.98
C THR A 136 -0.70 9.20 -19.49
N PHE A 137 -0.12 8.20 -18.84
CA PHE A 137 -0.22 8.03 -17.40
C PHE A 137 0.97 8.65 -16.69
N SER A 138 0.71 9.43 -15.64
CA SER A 138 1.72 10.14 -14.88
C SER A 138 1.78 9.61 -13.46
N TYR A 139 2.94 9.07 -13.08
CA TYR A 139 3.26 8.62 -11.73
C TYR A 139 4.30 9.57 -11.13
N ARG A 140 3.86 10.45 -10.24
CA ARG A 140 4.73 11.33 -9.44
C ARG A 140 4.92 10.71 -8.06
N TYR A 141 5.91 11.17 -7.29
CA TYR A 141 6.10 10.66 -5.92
C TYR A 141 4.90 10.88 -4.99
N TYR A 142 4.03 11.85 -5.33
CA TYR A 142 2.86 12.19 -4.54
C TYR A 142 1.54 11.63 -5.10
N GLY A 143 1.53 11.00 -6.28
CA GLY A 143 0.29 10.45 -6.83
C GLY A 143 0.29 10.09 -8.31
N TYR A 144 -0.87 9.65 -8.78
CA TYR A 144 -1.16 9.19 -10.13
C TYR A 144 -2.15 10.10 -10.87
N ALA A 145 -1.95 10.32 -12.17
CA ALA A 145 -2.92 11.01 -13.02
C ALA A 145 -2.96 10.39 -14.43
N THR A 146 -4.09 10.56 -15.11
CA THR A 146 -4.29 10.17 -16.53
C THR A 146 -3.71 11.17 -17.54
N SER A 147 -3.03 12.20 -17.04
CA SER A 147 -2.22 13.15 -17.79
C SER A 147 -1.20 13.80 -16.85
N PRO A 148 0.01 14.18 -17.32
CA PRO A 148 0.98 14.88 -16.49
C PRO A 148 0.55 16.30 -16.05
N GLU A 149 -0.46 16.88 -16.69
CA GLU A 149 -0.99 18.22 -16.39
C GLU A 149 -2.19 18.20 -15.44
N GLU A 150 -2.76 17.02 -15.19
CA GLU A 150 -3.89 16.85 -14.30
C GLU A 150 -3.44 16.72 -12.83
N PRO A 151 -4.31 17.10 -11.87
CA PRO A 151 -4.10 16.79 -10.46
C PRO A 151 -3.88 15.30 -10.24
N HIS A 152 -2.88 14.95 -9.42
CA HIS A 152 -2.57 13.55 -9.13
C HIS A 152 -3.38 13.05 -7.95
N LEU A 153 -4.08 11.93 -8.15
CA LEU A 153 -4.67 11.10 -7.10
C LEU A 153 -3.58 10.62 -6.15
N PRO A 154 -3.62 11.03 -4.87
CA PRO A 154 -2.55 10.69 -3.94
C PRO A 154 -2.54 9.20 -3.60
N TYR A 155 -1.34 8.68 -3.34
CA TYR A 155 -1.19 7.29 -2.92
C TYR A 155 -1.66 7.08 -1.49
N MET A 156 -2.53 6.09 -1.31
CA MET A 156 -2.84 5.54 0.00
C MET A 156 -1.77 4.51 0.41
N SER A 157 -1.43 3.61 -0.51
CA SER A 157 -0.40 2.60 -0.33
C SER A 157 0.19 2.17 -1.67
N ILE A 158 1.47 1.78 -1.64
CA ILE A 158 2.16 1.13 -2.73
C ILE A 158 2.80 -0.13 -2.15
N GLN A 159 2.48 -1.29 -2.71
CA GLN A 159 3.04 -2.56 -2.30
C GLN A 159 3.75 -3.19 -3.48
N GLU A 160 5.02 -3.57 -3.30
CA GLU A 160 5.73 -4.41 -4.26
C GLU A 160 5.52 -5.87 -3.87
N PHE A 161 4.89 -6.65 -4.75
CA PHE A 161 4.61 -8.06 -4.49
C PHE A 161 5.79 -8.94 -4.88
N THR A 162 6.39 -8.62 -6.03
CA THR A 162 7.62 -9.20 -6.55
C THR A 162 8.40 -8.09 -7.24
N PRO A 163 9.72 -8.21 -7.42
CA PRO A 163 10.51 -7.17 -8.05
C PRO A 163 9.90 -6.70 -9.38
N GLY A 164 9.55 -5.42 -9.46
CA GLY A 164 8.94 -4.80 -10.64
C GLY A 164 7.42 -5.00 -10.79
N ASN A 165 6.73 -5.53 -9.76
CA ASN A 165 5.27 -5.69 -9.76
C ASN A 165 4.65 -5.03 -8.54
N TYR A 166 3.80 -4.04 -8.77
CA TYR A 166 3.25 -3.17 -7.75
C TYR A 166 1.73 -3.20 -7.73
N GLY A 167 1.17 -3.24 -6.53
CA GLY A 167 -0.22 -2.90 -6.26
C GLY A 167 -0.28 -1.51 -5.67
N ILE A 168 -1.10 -0.64 -6.25
CA ILE A 168 -1.27 0.73 -5.78
C ILE A 168 -2.72 0.92 -5.38
N THR A 169 -2.93 1.45 -4.18
CA THR A 169 -4.24 1.97 -3.75
C THR A 169 -4.15 3.47 -3.61
N TYR A 170 -5.17 4.17 -4.11
CA TYR A 170 -5.28 5.62 -4.08
C TYR A 170 -6.20 6.09 -2.96
N MET A 171 -6.13 7.38 -2.63
CA MET A 171 -6.94 7.98 -1.56
C MET A 171 -8.45 8.02 -1.82
N ASP A 172 -8.87 7.80 -3.07
CA ASP A 172 -10.28 7.65 -3.47
C ASP A 172 -10.75 6.18 -3.47
N GLY A 173 -9.90 5.26 -3.00
CA GLY A 173 -10.17 3.82 -2.97
C GLY A 173 -9.92 3.11 -4.30
N TYR A 174 -9.62 3.82 -5.39
CA TYR A 174 -9.26 3.20 -6.66
C TYR A 174 -7.97 2.39 -6.51
N ARG A 175 -7.82 1.35 -7.32
CA ARG A 175 -6.66 0.46 -7.31
C ARG A 175 -6.15 0.21 -8.72
N THR A 176 -4.84 0.10 -8.85
CA THR A 176 -4.18 -0.31 -10.11
C THR A 176 -3.08 -1.31 -9.81
N GLY A 177 -2.87 -2.23 -10.75
CA GLY A 177 -1.68 -3.08 -10.80
C GLY A 177 -0.70 -2.53 -11.82
N LEU A 178 0.58 -2.45 -11.47
CA LEU A 178 1.68 -2.19 -12.40
C LEU A 178 2.54 -3.43 -12.46
N MET A 179 2.70 -4.01 -13.64
CA MET A 179 3.33 -5.31 -13.81
C MET A 179 4.49 -5.22 -14.77
N ASP A 180 5.50 -6.06 -14.56
CA ASP A 180 6.70 -6.13 -15.38
C ASP A 180 7.34 -4.75 -15.64
N VAL A 181 7.40 -3.94 -14.58
CA VAL A 181 7.98 -2.61 -14.62
C VAL A 181 9.49 -2.71 -14.89
N THR A 182 9.92 -2.11 -15.98
CA THR A 182 11.31 -1.90 -16.34
C THR A 182 11.61 -0.39 -16.39
N PRO A 183 12.87 0.01 -16.64
CA PRO A 183 13.18 1.42 -16.87
C PRO A 183 12.43 2.06 -18.05
N THR A 184 11.88 1.28 -18.99
CA THR A 184 11.26 1.81 -20.21
C THR A 184 9.89 1.24 -20.55
N THR A 185 9.46 0.15 -19.90
CA THR A 185 8.18 -0.53 -20.17
C THR A 185 7.46 -0.90 -18.88
N MET A 186 6.13 -0.96 -18.91
CA MET A 186 5.33 -1.62 -17.88
C MET A 186 3.97 -2.03 -18.46
N ILE A 187 3.28 -2.93 -17.78
CA ILE A 187 1.87 -3.23 -18.05
C ILE A 187 1.04 -2.57 -16.96
N TRP A 188 0.17 -1.64 -17.34
CA TRP A 188 -0.82 -1.05 -16.44
C TRP A 188 -2.08 -1.90 -16.42
N SER A 189 -2.67 -2.13 -15.25
CA SER A 189 -3.87 -2.93 -15.08
C SER A 189 -4.88 -2.25 -14.16
N SER A 190 -6.15 -2.27 -14.57
CA SER A 190 -7.30 -1.81 -13.78
C SER A 190 -8.12 -3.01 -13.31
N PRO A 191 -8.09 -3.36 -12.02
CA PRO A 191 -8.98 -4.38 -11.46
C PRO A 191 -10.47 -4.03 -11.63
N ALA A 192 -10.82 -2.73 -11.62
CA ALA A 192 -12.19 -2.26 -11.70
C ALA A 192 -12.83 -2.47 -13.09
N SER A 193 -12.05 -2.30 -14.16
CA SER A 193 -12.53 -2.45 -15.54
C SER A 193 -12.04 -3.73 -16.23
N GLY A 194 -10.98 -4.37 -15.71
CA GLY A 194 -10.31 -5.50 -16.35
C GLY A 194 -9.32 -5.09 -17.45
N ASP A 195 -9.13 -3.79 -17.69
CA ASP A 195 -8.26 -3.29 -18.76
C ASP A 195 -6.78 -3.53 -18.44
N ASN A 196 -6.02 -3.82 -19.49
CA ASN A 196 -4.56 -3.89 -19.44
C ASN A 196 -3.96 -3.09 -20.60
N PHE A 197 -2.95 -2.28 -20.31
CA PHE A 197 -2.27 -1.47 -21.31
C PHE A 197 -0.76 -1.65 -21.26
N ASP A 198 -0.16 -1.89 -22.43
CA ASP A 198 1.28 -1.86 -22.61
C ASP A 198 1.77 -0.42 -22.65
N CYS A 199 2.54 -0.03 -21.64
CA CYS A 199 3.01 1.33 -21.47
C CYS A 199 4.49 1.46 -21.76
N ARG A 200 4.89 2.55 -22.42
CA ARG A 200 6.28 2.94 -22.66
C ARG A 200 6.62 4.24 -21.95
N ARG A 201 7.78 4.28 -21.28
CA ARG A 201 8.20 5.48 -20.54
C ARG A 201 8.54 6.59 -21.54
N VAL A 202 7.86 7.71 -21.38
CA VAL A 202 8.07 8.95 -22.16
C VAL A 202 9.08 9.85 -21.44
N SER A 203 9.00 9.92 -20.12
CA SER A 203 9.96 10.67 -19.31
C SER A 203 10.15 10.09 -17.91
N ALA A 204 11.36 10.27 -17.39
CA ALA A 204 11.71 9.98 -16.01
C ALA A 204 10.95 10.91 -15.03
N PRO A 205 10.80 10.53 -13.75
CA PRO A 205 10.21 11.43 -12.77
C PRO A 205 11.13 12.63 -12.52
N PRO A 206 10.62 13.74 -11.95
CA PRO A 206 11.50 14.77 -11.40
C PRO A 206 12.43 14.16 -10.34
N PRO A 207 13.52 14.85 -9.95
CA PRO A 207 14.37 14.40 -8.87
C PRO A 207 13.55 14.04 -7.62
N ARG A 208 13.90 12.92 -6.98
CA ARG A 208 13.26 12.51 -5.73
C ARG A 208 13.43 13.63 -4.70
N PRO A 209 12.36 14.08 -4.03
CA PRO A 209 12.50 15.03 -2.95
C PRO A 209 13.37 14.43 -1.85
N GLU A 210 14.41 15.14 -1.43
CA GLU A 210 15.11 14.84 -0.18
C GLU A 210 14.14 15.07 0.99
N ILE A 211 14.29 14.30 2.08
CA ILE A 211 13.40 14.28 3.27
C ILE A 211 12.75 15.65 3.48
N ALA A 212 11.42 15.69 3.31
CA ALA A 212 10.67 16.87 2.91
C ALA A 212 10.95 18.13 3.75
N THR A 213 11.54 19.14 3.11
CA THR A 213 11.40 20.55 3.51
C THR A 213 10.38 21.31 2.64
N THR A 214 9.80 20.63 1.64
CA THR A 214 8.79 21.21 0.75
C THR A 214 7.38 20.97 1.30
N VAL A 215 6.68 22.08 1.54
CA VAL A 215 5.25 22.09 1.89
C VAL A 215 4.47 21.54 0.69
N GLN A 216 3.96 20.31 0.80
CA GLN A 216 3.00 19.78 -0.16
C GLN A 216 1.68 20.54 -0.02
N PRO A 217 0.97 20.83 -1.13
CA PRO A 217 -0.39 21.36 -1.04
C PRO A 217 -1.29 20.39 -0.25
N PRO A 218 -2.35 20.88 0.41
CA PRO A 218 -3.26 20.03 1.18
C PRO A 218 -3.78 18.90 0.29
N VAL A 219 -3.68 17.65 0.75
CA VAL A 219 -4.15 16.45 0.03
C VAL A 219 -5.59 16.58 -0.46
N ARG A 220 -6.42 17.30 0.30
CA ARG A 220 -7.82 17.56 -0.06
C ARG A 220 -7.98 18.43 -1.31
N ASP A 221 -7.17 19.47 -1.45
CA ASP A 221 -7.21 20.35 -2.64
C ASP A 221 -6.75 19.58 -3.89
N LEU A 222 -5.92 18.54 -3.73
CA LEU A 222 -5.54 17.63 -4.80
C LEU A 222 -6.68 16.65 -5.13
N ILE A 223 -7.33 16.05 -4.13
CA ILE A 223 -8.45 15.11 -4.32
C ILE A 223 -9.66 15.81 -4.96
N ASP A 224 -10.08 16.96 -4.42
CA ASP A 224 -11.26 17.69 -4.91
C ASP A 224 -11.03 18.28 -6.32
N ALA A 225 -9.77 18.40 -6.75
CA ALA A 225 -9.41 18.83 -8.10
C ALA A 225 -9.36 17.67 -9.11
N VAL A 226 -9.32 16.42 -8.65
CA VAL A 226 -9.46 15.27 -9.55
C VAL A 226 -10.93 15.15 -9.93
N PRO A 227 -11.28 15.25 -11.23
CA PRO A 227 -12.65 15.02 -11.64
C PRO A 227 -13.06 13.60 -11.23
N PRO A 228 -14.28 13.40 -10.70
CA PRO A 228 -14.74 12.06 -10.36
C PRO A 228 -14.60 11.19 -11.60
N ALA A 229 -14.10 9.96 -11.42
CA ALA A 229 -14.05 8.97 -12.48
C ALA A 229 -15.41 9.01 -13.19
N PRO A 230 -15.45 9.14 -14.54
CA PRO A 230 -16.71 9.21 -15.24
C PRO A 230 -17.54 8.00 -14.79
N PRO A 231 -18.84 8.19 -14.46
CA PRO A 231 -19.69 7.05 -14.19
C PRO A 231 -19.50 6.09 -15.35
N ALA A 232 -19.28 4.79 -15.05
CA ALA A 232 -19.11 3.76 -16.07
C ALA A 232 -20.11 4.03 -17.17
N ALA A 233 -19.62 4.53 -18.30
CA ALA A 233 -20.52 5.08 -19.28
C ALA A 233 -21.28 3.88 -19.84
N ASP A 234 -22.60 3.87 -19.65
CA ASP A 234 -23.52 2.94 -20.32
C ASP A 234 -23.44 3.06 -21.86
N THR A 235 -22.61 3.97 -22.37
CA THR A 235 -22.15 3.95 -23.74
C THR A 235 -21.10 2.86 -23.92
N ALA A 236 -21.59 1.66 -24.22
CA ALA A 236 -20.95 0.81 -25.20
C ALA A 236 -20.50 1.69 -26.38
N LEU A 237 -19.21 1.99 -26.45
CA LEU A 237 -18.60 2.49 -27.67
C LEU A 237 -18.86 1.43 -28.76
N PRO A 238 -19.27 1.83 -29.97
CA PRO A 238 -19.49 0.88 -31.06
C PRO A 238 -18.12 0.41 -31.57
N TRP A 239 -17.54 -0.55 -30.85
CA TRP A 239 -16.47 -1.37 -31.40
C TRP A 239 -17.10 -2.30 -32.43
N GLN A 240 -16.70 -2.11 -33.69
CA GLN A 240 -17.08 -2.98 -34.77
C GLN A 240 -16.54 -4.38 -34.48
N SER A 241 -17.45 -5.27 -34.12
CA SER A 241 -17.24 -6.70 -34.09
C SER A 241 -17.04 -7.21 -35.51
N GLU A 242 -15.80 -7.43 -35.92
CA GLU A 242 -15.47 -8.49 -36.87
C GLU A 242 -14.54 -9.46 -36.12
N THR A 243 -15.07 -10.24 -35.18
CA THR A 243 -15.76 -11.48 -35.52
C THR A 243 -16.59 -11.90 -34.32
N LYS A 244 -17.90 -12.05 -34.56
CA LYS A 244 -18.80 -12.76 -33.65
C LYS A 244 -18.34 -14.21 -33.54
N ALA A 245 -17.50 -14.52 -32.56
CA ALA A 245 -17.36 -15.90 -32.12
C ALA A 245 -18.74 -16.36 -31.67
N ALA A 246 -19.28 -17.36 -32.35
CA ALA A 246 -20.47 -18.07 -31.92
C ALA A 246 -20.31 -18.51 -30.46
N PRO A 247 -21.40 -18.73 -29.70
CA PRO A 247 -21.28 -19.33 -28.38
C PRO A 247 -20.63 -20.69 -28.55
N VAL A 248 -19.32 -20.75 -28.28
CA VAL A 248 -18.62 -22.01 -28.16
C VAL A 248 -19.11 -22.56 -26.84
N ALA A 249 -20.04 -23.52 -26.92
CA ALA A 249 -20.29 -24.41 -25.81
C ALA A 249 -18.94 -24.85 -25.27
N SER A 250 -18.68 -24.62 -23.98
CA SER A 250 -17.40 -24.86 -23.34
C SER A 250 -16.91 -26.26 -23.69
N ALA A 251 -15.93 -26.32 -24.59
CA ALA A 251 -15.16 -27.52 -24.78
C ALA A 251 -14.51 -27.88 -23.44
N PRO A 252 -14.44 -29.17 -23.07
CA PRO A 252 -13.77 -29.56 -21.85
C PRO A 252 -12.32 -29.04 -21.86
N LYS A 253 -11.97 -28.20 -20.88
CA LYS A 253 -10.58 -27.76 -20.65
C LYS A 253 -9.75 -29.02 -20.40
N THR A 254 -8.83 -29.32 -21.32
CA THR A 254 -7.99 -30.52 -21.29
C THR A 254 -6.63 -30.25 -20.64
N ILE A 255 -6.35 -29.01 -20.23
CA ILE A 255 -5.13 -28.58 -19.56
C ILE A 255 -5.55 -27.90 -18.25
N ALA A 256 -5.04 -28.41 -17.13
CA ALA A 256 -5.26 -27.84 -15.80
C ALA A 256 -4.56 -26.48 -15.68
N TRP A 257 -5.18 -25.52 -15.01
CA TRP A 257 -4.50 -24.27 -14.65
C TRP A 257 -3.33 -24.56 -13.72
N ALA A 258 -2.24 -23.79 -13.83
CA ALA A 258 -1.08 -23.96 -12.95
C ALA A 258 -1.46 -23.84 -11.46
N PHE A 259 -2.44 -23.00 -11.14
CA PHE A 259 -2.95 -22.80 -9.79
C PHE A 259 -3.95 -23.89 -9.32
N GLU A 260 -4.34 -24.85 -10.17
CA GLU A 260 -5.25 -25.92 -9.73
C GLU A 260 -4.64 -26.76 -8.59
N GLY A 261 -5.50 -27.20 -7.68
CA GLY A 261 -5.15 -28.04 -6.55
C GLY A 261 -5.48 -27.42 -5.20
N HIS A 262 -4.94 -28.05 -4.16
CA HIS A 262 -5.18 -27.66 -2.78
C HIS A 262 -4.07 -26.71 -2.31
N TRP A 263 -4.48 -25.63 -1.65
CA TRP A 263 -3.58 -24.62 -1.14
C TRP A 263 -3.94 -24.29 0.29
N LEU A 264 -2.90 -24.24 1.12
CA LEU A 264 -2.99 -23.87 2.51
C LEU A 264 -2.42 -22.47 2.66
N CYS A 265 -3.29 -21.52 2.96
CA CYS A 265 -3.02 -20.10 2.90
C CYS A 265 -3.06 -19.45 4.27
N ILE A 266 -2.09 -18.60 4.57
CA ILE A 266 -2.06 -17.76 5.78
C ILE A 266 -2.13 -16.30 5.37
N SER A 267 -2.71 -15.46 6.22
CA SER A 267 -2.79 -14.01 6.02
C SER A 267 -2.49 -13.30 7.32
N GLU A 268 -1.93 -12.10 7.25
CA GLU A 268 -1.71 -11.26 8.43
C GLU A 268 -3.02 -10.72 9.01
N THR A 269 -4.08 -10.64 8.19
CA THR A 269 -5.40 -10.12 8.59
C THR A 269 -6.36 -11.19 9.11
N PHE A 270 -6.04 -12.48 8.95
CA PHE A 270 -6.87 -13.59 9.42
C PHE A 270 -6.08 -14.52 10.33
N GLU A 271 -6.57 -14.71 11.56
CA GLU A 271 -6.01 -15.71 12.46
C GLU A 271 -6.31 -17.12 11.95
N GLY A 272 -5.25 -17.85 11.58
CA GLY A 272 -5.31 -19.25 11.21
C GLY A 272 -4.96 -19.53 9.75
N GLN A 273 -4.99 -20.81 9.40
CA GLN A 273 -4.69 -21.30 8.06
C GLN A 273 -6.01 -21.62 7.34
N THR A 274 -6.23 -20.99 6.18
CA THR A 274 -7.42 -21.22 5.36
C THR A 274 -7.06 -22.09 4.17
N ARG A 275 -7.88 -23.12 3.92
CA ARG A 275 -7.72 -23.97 2.74
C ARG A 275 -8.50 -23.40 1.57
N PHE A 276 -7.84 -23.28 0.42
CA PHE A 276 -8.46 -23.01 -0.87
C PHE A 276 -8.27 -24.22 -1.78
N GLU A 277 -9.34 -24.61 -2.47
CA GLU A 277 -9.35 -25.75 -3.38
C GLU A 277 -9.73 -25.23 -4.77
N PHE A 278 -8.73 -24.99 -5.61
CA PHE A 278 -8.93 -24.49 -6.97
C PHE A 278 -9.14 -25.68 -7.91
N GLY A 279 -10.37 -25.83 -8.41
CA GLY A 279 -10.71 -26.76 -9.48
C GLY A 279 -10.60 -26.12 -10.87
N ALA A 280 -11.00 -26.88 -11.89
CA ALA A 280 -10.92 -26.45 -13.29
C ALA A 280 -11.87 -25.27 -13.65
N ASP A 281 -12.97 -25.14 -12.91
CA ASP A 281 -14.05 -24.19 -13.17
C ASP A 281 -14.62 -23.52 -11.91
N ALA A 282 -14.10 -23.81 -10.72
CA ALA A 282 -14.56 -23.22 -9.47
C ALA A 282 -13.49 -23.29 -8.37
N VAL A 283 -13.56 -22.37 -7.42
CA VAL A 283 -12.78 -22.43 -6.17
C VAL A 283 -13.71 -22.77 -5.01
N THR A 284 -13.28 -23.67 -4.14
CA THR A 284 -13.96 -24.02 -2.90
C THR A 284 -13.15 -23.59 -1.70
N VAL A 285 -13.81 -22.99 -0.71
CA VAL A 285 -13.21 -22.60 0.57
C VAL A 285 -13.95 -23.34 1.68
N PRO A 286 -13.48 -24.54 2.07
CA PRO A 286 -14.21 -25.41 3.00
C PRO A 286 -14.52 -24.76 4.35
N ALA A 287 -13.63 -23.88 4.82
CA ALA A 287 -13.81 -23.14 6.07
C ALA A 287 -15.09 -22.30 6.10
N PHE A 288 -15.57 -21.87 4.93
CA PHE A 288 -16.78 -21.06 4.79
C PHE A 288 -17.95 -21.81 4.14
N GLY A 289 -17.75 -23.07 3.73
CA GLY A 289 -18.74 -23.82 2.96
C GLY A 289 -19.11 -23.16 1.62
N THR A 290 -18.21 -22.35 1.06
CA THR A 290 -18.44 -21.60 -0.17
C THR A 290 -17.76 -22.27 -1.35
N THR A 291 -18.46 -22.29 -2.49
CA THR A 291 -17.91 -22.64 -3.79
C THR A 291 -18.33 -21.57 -4.79
N ALA A 292 -17.36 -20.95 -5.45
CA ALA A 292 -17.58 -19.91 -6.43
C ALA A 292 -17.07 -20.38 -7.79
N GLY A 293 -17.97 -20.43 -8.77
CA GLY A 293 -17.60 -20.78 -10.15
C GLY A 293 -16.84 -19.65 -10.83
N TYR A 294 -15.91 -20.00 -11.71
CA TYR A 294 -15.21 -19.04 -12.54
C TYR A 294 -16.16 -18.51 -13.62
N ALA A 295 -16.25 -17.19 -13.71
CA ALA A 295 -16.85 -16.49 -14.85
C ALA A 295 -15.81 -16.38 -15.96
N ASP A 296 -14.58 -16.01 -15.60
CA ASP A 296 -13.45 -15.87 -16.51
C ASP A 296 -12.12 -16.12 -15.78
N VAL A 297 -11.13 -16.63 -16.51
CA VAL A 297 -9.75 -16.81 -16.02
C VAL A 297 -8.81 -16.28 -17.08
N THR A 298 -8.16 -15.17 -16.79
CA THR A 298 -7.29 -14.47 -17.75
C THR A 298 -5.85 -14.49 -17.23
N PRO A 299 -4.86 -14.92 -18.05
CA PRO A 299 -3.45 -14.83 -17.68
C PRO A 299 -3.03 -13.38 -17.40
N ILE A 300 -2.24 -13.18 -16.36
CA ILE A 300 -1.68 -11.88 -16.00
C ILE A 300 -0.27 -11.78 -16.59
N GLY A 301 0.00 -10.70 -17.33
CA GLY A 301 1.36 -10.39 -17.83
C GLY A 301 1.93 -11.42 -18.82
N GLY A 302 1.08 -12.22 -19.50
CA GLY A 302 1.52 -13.21 -20.48
C GLY A 302 2.30 -14.40 -19.90
N ARG A 303 2.27 -14.60 -18.57
CA ARG A 303 2.91 -15.74 -17.90
C ARG A 303 1.91 -16.87 -17.67
N GLU A 304 2.36 -18.11 -17.79
CA GLU A 304 1.53 -19.32 -17.54
C GLU A 304 1.28 -19.59 -16.04
N THR A 305 1.77 -18.74 -15.13
CA THR A 305 1.72 -18.98 -13.67
C THR A 305 0.99 -17.91 -12.87
N ALA A 306 0.48 -16.85 -13.52
CA ALA A 306 -0.28 -15.78 -12.87
C ALA A 306 -1.60 -15.53 -13.59
N PHE A 307 -2.69 -15.41 -12.84
CA PHE A 307 -4.04 -15.36 -13.38
C PHE A 307 -4.95 -14.44 -12.58
N LEU A 308 -5.81 -13.73 -13.30
CA LEU A 308 -6.95 -13.01 -12.76
C LEU A 308 -8.17 -13.94 -12.89
N VAL A 309 -8.77 -14.28 -11.75
CA VAL A 309 -9.91 -15.18 -11.65
C VAL A 309 -11.13 -14.34 -11.30
N ASN A 310 -12.01 -14.13 -12.26
CA ASN A 310 -13.31 -13.49 -12.05
C ASN A 310 -14.32 -14.57 -11.63
N LEU A 311 -14.98 -14.38 -10.50
CA LEU A 311 -15.96 -15.31 -9.95
C LEU A 311 -17.38 -14.91 -10.37
N ARG A 312 -18.25 -15.91 -10.53
CA ARG A 312 -19.66 -15.71 -10.95
C ARG A 312 -20.52 -14.99 -9.92
N ASP A 313 -20.04 -14.87 -8.68
CA ASP A 313 -20.67 -14.09 -7.62
C ASP A 313 -20.24 -12.61 -7.63
N GLY A 314 -19.44 -12.20 -8.62
CA GLY A 314 -18.95 -10.83 -8.78
C GLY A 314 -17.67 -10.52 -8.00
N GLN A 315 -17.11 -11.49 -7.27
CA GLN A 315 -15.81 -11.35 -6.64
C GLN A 315 -14.66 -11.59 -7.64
N GLN A 316 -13.48 -11.11 -7.30
CA GLN A 316 -12.27 -11.30 -8.09
C GLN A 316 -11.13 -11.75 -7.19
N ALA A 317 -10.30 -12.64 -7.71
CA ALA A 317 -9.05 -13.05 -7.09
C ALA A 317 -7.89 -12.94 -8.10
N ALA A 318 -6.73 -12.51 -7.62
CA ALA A 318 -5.48 -12.64 -8.36
C ALA A 318 -4.68 -13.79 -7.73
N VAL A 319 -4.27 -14.76 -8.56
CA VAL A 319 -3.46 -15.90 -8.15
C VAL A 319 -2.14 -15.87 -8.92
N ALA A 320 -1.02 -16.00 -8.22
CA ALA A 320 0.29 -16.07 -8.83
C ALA A 320 1.14 -17.14 -8.13
N GLU A 321 1.46 -18.22 -8.85
CA GLU A 321 2.46 -19.19 -8.40
C GLU A 321 3.85 -18.55 -8.61
N ILE A 322 4.48 -18.19 -7.50
CA ILE A 322 5.77 -17.47 -7.45
C ILE A 322 6.96 -18.43 -7.55
N GLU A 323 6.79 -19.64 -7.03
CA GLU A 323 7.70 -20.77 -7.18
C GLU A 323 6.89 -22.07 -7.07
N ALA A 324 7.46 -23.20 -7.50
CA ALA A 324 6.76 -24.47 -7.49
C ALA A 324 6.21 -24.79 -6.08
N GLY A 325 4.89 -24.82 -5.96
CA GLY A 325 4.19 -25.10 -4.71
C GLY A 325 4.07 -23.93 -3.74
N ARG A 326 4.41 -22.70 -4.16
CA ARG A 326 4.05 -21.48 -3.43
C ARG A 326 3.29 -20.49 -4.29
N MET A 327 2.19 -20.00 -3.75
CA MET A 327 1.29 -19.09 -4.43
C MET A 327 1.03 -17.87 -3.56
N ILE A 328 0.98 -16.71 -4.20
CA ILE A 328 0.36 -15.53 -3.64
C ILE A 328 -1.07 -15.49 -4.15
N LEU A 329 -2.02 -15.41 -3.22
CA LEU A 329 -3.43 -15.22 -3.50
C LEU A 329 -3.85 -13.86 -2.96
N PHE A 330 -4.44 -13.04 -3.81
CA PHE A 330 -5.14 -11.84 -3.40
C PHE A 330 -6.63 -12.03 -3.62
N ALA A 331 -7.41 -12.08 -2.54
CA ALA A 331 -8.86 -12.30 -2.62
C ALA A 331 -9.59 -11.53 -1.51
N SER A 332 -10.75 -10.98 -1.84
CA SER A 332 -11.59 -10.22 -0.89
C SER A 332 -10.82 -9.12 -0.14
N GLY A 333 -9.86 -8.48 -0.81
CA GLY A 333 -9.04 -7.42 -0.24
C GLY A 333 -7.89 -7.89 0.66
N ASN A 334 -7.69 -9.21 0.82
CA ASN A 334 -6.66 -9.78 1.67
C ASN A 334 -5.58 -10.46 0.83
N LEU A 335 -4.34 -10.34 1.31
CA LEU A 335 -3.19 -11.04 0.75
C LEU A 335 -2.96 -12.32 1.53
N PHE A 336 -2.77 -13.41 0.80
CA PHE A 336 -2.54 -14.73 1.33
C PHE A 336 -1.22 -15.29 0.80
N ASP A 337 -0.43 -15.82 1.71
CA ASP A 337 0.75 -16.62 1.39
C ASP A 337 0.35 -18.11 1.47
N CYS A 338 0.39 -18.80 0.33
CA CYS A 338 -0.12 -20.14 0.18
C CYS A 338 0.98 -21.14 -0.13
N ALA A 339 0.94 -22.28 0.56
CA ALA A 339 1.73 -23.46 0.24
C ALA A 339 0.83 -24.56 -0.34
N ARG A 340 1.33 -25.33 -1.30
CA ARG A 340 0.58 -26.44 -1.87
C ARG A 340 0.30 -27.48 -0.79
N GLY A 341 -0.97 -27.82 -0.64
CA GLY A 341 -1.42 -28.87 0.26
C GLY A 341 -1.17 -30.24 -0.35
N ASN A 342 -0.77 -31.21 0.50
CA ASN A 342 -0.83 -32.63 0.17
C ASN A 342 -2.27 -33.14 0.15
#